data_AF-A0AAD1TUS3-F1
#
_entry.id   AF-A0AAD1TUS3-F1
#
_cell.length_a   1.000
_cell.length_b   1.000
_cell.length_c   1.000
_cell.angle_alpha   90.00
_cell.angle_beta   90.00
_cell.angle_gamma   90.00
#
_symmetry.space_group_name_H-M   'P 1'
#
loop_
_entity.id
_entity.type
_entity.pdbx_description
1 polymer ?
#
loop_
_entity_poly.entity_id
_entity_poly.type
_entity_poly.pdbx_seq_one_letter_code
_entity_poly.pdbx_strand_id
1 'polypeptide(L)' 'MFPELRDLCHRSVRPEFMSDEYRAFGDGLFLSLAETTMEFAARDSARAKEYISMGFEAMWRALTREEQ' A
#
# COMPACT_ATOMS: atom_id res chain seq x y z
N MET A 1 7.09 -17.93 -6.55
CA MET A 1 6.35 -16.74 -6.08
C MET A 1 5.71 -17.14 -4.77
N PHE A 2 6.17 -16.58 -3.65
CA PHE A 2 5.86 -17.00 -2.27
C PHE A 2 4.34 -17.01 -1.99
N PRO A 3 3.69 -18.18 -1.86
CA PRO A 3 2.28 -18.27 -1.47
C PRO A 3 2.00 -17.56 -0.14
N GLU A 4 2.99 -17.55 0.75
CA GLU A 4 2.92 -16.92 2.07
C GLU A 4 2.72 -15.41 1.99
N LEU A 5 3.25 -14.75 0.96
CA LEU A 5 3.05 -13.31 0.72
C LEU A 5 1.62 -13.01 0.25
N ARG A 6 1.03 -13.87 -0.57
CA ARG A 6 -0.36 -13.70 -1.02
C ARG A 6 -1.34 -13.87 0.13
N ASP A 7 -1.11 -14.88 0.97
CA ASP A 7 -1.95 -15.16 2.13
C ASP A 7 -1.78 -14.09 3.21
N LEU A 8 -0.58 -13.52 3.35
CA LEU A 8 -0.33 -12.37 4.22
C LEU A 8 -1.08 -11.12 3.71
N CYS A 9 -0.99 -10.80 2.42
CA CYS A 9 -1.75 -9.68 1.84
C CYS A 9 -3.26 -9.85 2.03
N HIS A 10 -3.80 -11.04 1.83
CA HIS A 10 -5.22 -11.32 2.06
C HIS A 10 -5.65 -11.15 3.52
N ARG A 11 -4.76 -11.45 4.47
CA ARG A 11 -5.06 -11.32 5.90
C ARG A 11 -4.89 -9.91 6.43
N SER A 12 -3.94 -9.15 5.88
CA SER A 12 -3.60 -7.83 6.40
C SER A 12 -4.49 -6.73 5.84
N VAL A 13 -4.93 -6.83 4.58
CA VAL A 13 -5.79 -5.79 3.97
C VAL A 13 -7.14 -5.74 4.67
N ARG A 14 -7.63 -4.52 4.90
CA ARG A 14 -8.97 -4.25 5.40
C ARG A 14 -10.02 -4.96 4.52
N PRO A 15 -10.86 -5.86 5.07
CA PRO A 15 -11.91 -6.56 4.34
C PRO A 15 -12.84 -5.65 3.56
N GLU A 16 -13.01 -4.41 4.00
CA GLU A 16 -13.74 -3.37 3.29
C GLU A 16 -13.16 -3.17 1.88
N PHE A 17 -11.84 -3.05 1.75
CA PHE A 17 -11.16 -2.93 0.45
C PHE A 17 -11.06 -4.24 -0.32
N MET A 18 -11.53 -5.36 0.25
CA MET A 18 -11.64 -6.65 -0.43
C MET A 18 -13.07 -6.95 -0.89
N SER A 19 -14.04 -6.10 -0.53
CA SER A 19 -15.44 -6.25 -0.94
C SER A 19 -15.68 -5.70 -2.35
N ASP A 20 -16.67 -6.24 -3.07
CA ASP A 20 -17.00 -5.76 -4.42
C ASP A 20 -17.38 -4.28 -4.45
N GLU A 21 -17.94 -3.76 -3.35
CA GLU A 21 -18.40 -2.37 -3.23
C GLU A 21 -17.24 -1.37 -3.16
N TYR A 22 -16.16 -1.69 -2.44
CA TYR A 22 -15.06 -0.75 -2.18
C TYR A 22 -13.70 -1.21 -2.73
N ARG A 23 -13.61 -2.36 -3.39
CA ARG A 23 -12.36 -2.86 -3.97
C ARG A 23 -11.71 -1.87 -4.93
N ALA A 24 -12.48 -1.34 -5.89
CA ALA A 24 -11.96 -0.37 -6.85
C ALA A 24 -11.49 0.93 -6.16
N PHE A 25 -12.16 1.33 -5.08
CA PHE A 25 -11.75 2.49 -4.27
C PHE A 25 -10.44 2.21 -3.52
N GLY A 26 -10.32 1.05 -2.89
CA GLY A 26 -9.08 0.61 -2.23
C GLY A 26 -7.89 0.52 -3.19
N ASP A 27 -8.10 -0.05 -4.39
CA ASP A 27 -7.10 -0.10 -5.46
C ASP A 27 -6.69 1.32 -5.90
N GLY A 28 -7.65 2.25 -6.00
CA GLY A 28 -7.37 3.66 -6.29
C GLY A 28 -6.50 4.34 -5.23
N LEU A 29 -6.79 4.11 -3.94
CA LEU A 29 -5.96 4.62 -2.84
C LEU A 29 -4.54 4.04 -2.90
N PHE A 30 -4.40 2.73 -3.11
CA PHE A 30 -3.11 2.06 -3.27
C PHE A 30 -2.31 2.68 -4.41
N LEU A 31 -2.91 2.80 -5.59
CA LEU A 31 -2.26 3.35 -6.78
C LEU A 31 -1.83 4.81 -6.57
N SER A 32 -2.68 5.62 -5.94
CA SER A 32 -2.40 7.05 -5.69
C SER A 32 -1.19 7.23 -4.76
N LEU A 33 -1.10 6.40 -3.70
CA LEU A 33 0.05 6.41 -2.78
C LEU A 33 1.33 5.90 -3.45
N ALA A 34 1.22 4.84 -4.26
CA ALA A 34 2.34 4.30 -5.01
C ALA A 34 2.88 5.31 -6.03
N GLU A 35 2.00 5.95 -6.80
CA GLU A 35 2.36 6.96 -7.80
C GLU A 35 3.05 8.16 -7.16
N THR A 36 2.47 8.72 -6.10
CA THR A 36 3.07 9.83 -5.34
C THR A 36 4.46 9.45 -4.82
N THR A 37 4.61 8.23 -4.29
CA THR A 37 5.89 7.73 -3.78
C THR A 37 6.95 7.65 -4.89
N MET A 38 6.59 7.09 -6.04
CA MET A 38 7.47 6.97 -7.20
C MET A 38 7.85 8.35 -7.76
N GLU A 39 6.91 9.29 -7.82
CA GLU A 39 7.13 10.64 -8.30
C GLU A 39 8.18 11.38 -7.44
N PHE A 40 8.07 11.30 -6.11
CA PHE A 40 9.04 11.91 -5.21
C PHE A 40 10.40 11.20 -5.23
N ALA A 41 10.40 9.86 -5.27
CA ALA A 41 11.64 9.09 -5.38
C ALA A 41 12.39 9.36 -6.70
N ALA A 42 11.67 9.62 -7.79
CA ALA A 42 12.25 9.98 -9.08
C ALA A 42 12.78 11.43 -9.11
N ARG A 43 12.11 12.35 -8.41
CA ARG A 43 12.51 13.77 -8.32
C ARG A 43 13.72 14.00 -7.41
N ASP A 44 13.80 13.30 -6.29
CA ASP A 44 14.92 13.36 -5.35
C ASP A 44 15.44 11.94 -5.06
N SER A 45 16.30 11.48 -5.95
CA SER A 45 16.88 10.14 -5.87
C SER A 45 17.78 9.94 -4.64
N ALA A 46 18.32 11.03 -4.05
CA ALA A 46 19.13 10.93 -2.85
C ALA A 46 18.28 10.47 -1.64
N ARG A 47 17.00 10.83 -1.62
CA ARG A 47 16.03 10.45 -0.58
C ARG A 47 15.04 9.38 -1.02
N ALA A 48 15.23 8.75 -2.18
CA ALA A 48 14.32 7.73 -2.72
C ALA A 48 13.94 6.64 -1.71
N LYS A 49 14.91 6.15 -0.92
CA LYS A 49 14.65 5.13 0.11
C LYS A 49 13.75 5.65 1.23
N GLU A 50 13.87 6.92 1.60
CA GLU A 50 13.03 7.55 2.61
C GLU A 50 11.59 7.68 2.11
N TYR A 51 11.40 8.12 0.86
CA TYR A 51 10.07 8.18 0.24
C TYR A 51 9.43 6.80 0.14
N ILE A 52 10.17 5.78 -0.28
CA ILE A 52 9.65 4.41 -0.37
C ILE A 52 9.24 3.89 1.02
N SER A 53 10.07 4.11 2.04
CA SER A 53 9.78 3.68 3.41
C SER A 53 8.54 4.38 3.97
N MET A 54 8.46 5.71 3.85
CA MET A 54 7.30 6.49 4.32
C MET A 54 6.03 6.16 3.52
N GLY A 55 6.14 6.00 2.21
CA GLY A 55 5.04 5.62 1.33
C GLY A 55 4.48 4.24 1.68
N PHE A 56 5.36 3.28 1.95
CA PHE A 56 4.95 1.96 2.43
C PHE A 56 4.20 2.03 3.77
N GLU A 57 4.74 2.77 4.74
CA GLU A 57 4.10 2.91 6.06
C GLU A 57 2.74 3.62 5.97
N ALA A 58 2.62 4.66 5.15
CA ALA A 58 1.36 5.35 4.91
C ALA A 58 0.32 4.42 4.26
N MET A 59 0.75 3.66 3.24
CA MET A 59 -0.09 2.66 2.58
C MET A 59 -0.53 1.55 3.52
N TRP A 60 0.39 1.04 4.35
CA TRP A 60 0.08 0.03 5.36
C TRP A 60 -1.00 0.54 6.31
N ARG A 61 -0.78 1.67 6.98
CA ARG A 61 -1.76 2.26 7.92
C ARG A 61 -3.13 2.55 7.28
N ALA A 62 -3.14 2.98 6.01
CA ALA A 62 -4.37 3.30 5.31
C ALA A 62 -5.16 2.04 4.91
N LEU A 63 -4.50 0.99 4.44
CA LEU A 63 -5.14 -0.13 3.75
C LEU A 63 -5.19 -1.43 4.57
N THR A 64 -4.40 -1.55 5.64
CA THR A 64 -4.37 -2.75 6.47
C THR A 64 -5.04 -2.55 7.83
N ARG A 65 -5.38 -3.67 8.47
CA ARG A 65 -5.80 -3.69 9.86
C ARG A 65 -4.56 -3.89 10.74
N GLU A 66 -4.46 -3.12 11.82
CA GLU A 66 -3.61 -3.48 12.95
C GLU A 66 -4.35 -4.58 13.73
N GLU A 67 -3.69 -5.73 13.97
CA GLU A 67 -4.20 -6.69 14.96
C GLU A 67 -4.18 -5.95 16.32
N GLN A 68 -5.36 -5.75 16.93
CA GLN A 68 -5.49 -5.20 18.28
C GLN A 68 -5.02 -6.21 19.33
#